data_AF-A0A529WNP8-F1
#
_entry.id   AF-A0A529WNP8-F1
#
_cell.length_a   1.000
_cell.length_b   1.000
_cell.length_c   1.000
_cell.angle_alpha   90.00
_cell.angle_beta   90.00
_cell.angle_gamma   90.00
#
_symmetry.space_group_name_H-M   'P 1'
#
loop_
_entity.id
_entity.type
_entity.pdbx_description
1 polymer ?
#
loop_
_entity_poly.entity_id
_entity_poly.type
_entity_poly.pdbx_seq_one_letter_code
_entity_poly.pdbx_strand_id
1 'polypeptide(L)'
;MEEIVRFDALRADWFANGNFMARAIQRQLTSDRPLARFVGFPRHWLPLFVWAGAAWSESVEPSSFVPLVSGRGEAELLEDIDRARANGNLRLLVEIVASAEVVLCETLQRIDASTGLNAFSSPDEDIRLTCWHSYSRPEIRALDTLLREYRQQHDDVLFIPCSRSRPYTISQSHRRFLAIARAAGLAPDRMDIIVITSIGPIPQSLWSHDIVRRYDTGVRDIYRLLVQLRALLRDTRYQQAWDLMTFVPYSDLLSIVQREGLLPDVKRIENTRRRNIPAYRAPSSSVRP
;
A
#
# COMPACT_ATOMS: atom_id res chain seq x y z
N MET A 1 -12.67 9.48 37.65
CA MET A 1 -12.43 10.64 36.78
C MET A 1 -12.23 10.12 35.37
N GLU A 2 -12.98 10.65 34.39
CA GLU A 2 -12.69 10.41 32.98
C GLU A 2 -11.27 10.90 32.67
N GLU A 3 -10.44 10.04 32.07
CA GLU A 3 -9.11 10.45 31.62
C GLU A 3 -9.23 11.11 30.23
N ILE A 4 -9.20 12.44 30.22
CA ILE A 4 -9.37 13.26 29.02
C ILE A 4 -7.99 13.63 28.44
N VAL A 5 -7.82 13.46 27.12
CA VAL A 5 -6.65 13.94 26.40
C VAL A 5 -6.99 15.30 25.79
N ARG A 6 -6.52 16.39 26.42
CA ARG A 6 -6.71 17.74 25.89
C ARG A 6 -5.51 18.15 25.04
N PHE A 7 -5.73 18.42 23.76
CA PHE A 7 -4.66 18.71 22.80
C PHE A 7 -3.96 20.05 23.08
N ASP A 8 -4.70 21.04 23.59
CA ASP A 8 -4.17 22.34 24.04
C ASP A 8 -3.18 22.24 25.22
N ALA A 9 -3.28 21.16 26.01
CA ALA A 9 -2.41 20.87 27.13
C ALA A 9 -1.25 19.91 26.78
N LEU A 10 -1.26 19.33 25.57
CA LEU A 10 -0.17 18.45 25.14
C LEU A 10 1.04 19.30 24.75
N ARG A 11 2.21 18.91 25.26
CA ARG A 11 3.45 19.48 24.77
C ARG A 11 3.67 19.04 23.33
N ALA A 12 4.14 19.97 22.48
CA ALA A 12 4.40 19.71 21.06
C ALA A 12 5.30 18.48 20.84
N ASP A 13 6.33 18.30 21.66
CA ASP A 13 7.26 17.18 21.56
C ASP A 13 6.64 15.82 21.89
N TRP A 14 5.52 15.78 22.61
CA TRP A 14 4.85 14.53 22.95
C TRP A 14 4.09 13.94 21.78
N PHE A 15 3.53 14.77 20.91
CA PHE A 15 2.73 14.32 19.77
C PHE A 15 3.43 14.51 18.43
N ALA A 16 4.53 15.27 18.32
CA ALA A 16 5.22 15.55 17.06
C ALA A 16 5.62 14.30 16.24
N ASN A 17 5.82 13.15 16.89
CA ASN A 17 6.13 11.89 16.22
C ASN A 17 4.92 10.94 16.11
N GLY A 18 3.70 11.37 16.42
CA GLY A 18 2.49 10.56 16.38
C GLY A 18 2.42 9.39 17.38
N ASN A 19 3.48 9.08 18.16
CA ASN A 19 3.50 7.94 19.08
C ASN A 19 2.45 8.08 20.18
N PHE A 20 2.40 9.24 20.83
CA PHE A 20 1.45 9.49 21.90
C PHE A 20 0.02 9.34 21.40
N MET A 21 -0.30 9.97 20.26
CA MET A 21 -1.65 9.93 19.68
C MET A 21 -2.06 8.52 19.28
N ALA A 22 -1.19 7.77 18.61
CA ALA A 22 -1.47 6.39 18.23
C ALA A 22 -1.72 5.49 19.45
N ARG A 23 -0.89 5.61 20.50
CA ARG A 23 -1.06 4.87 21.75
C ARG A 23 -2.33 5.27 22.49
N ALA A 24 -2.67 6.55 22.53
CA ALA A 24 -3.88 7.03 23.15
C ALA A 24 -5.13 6.47 22.44
N ILE A 25 -5.17 6.51 21.11
CA ILE A 25 -6.26 5.92 20.32
C ILE A 25 -6.35 4.41 20.59
N GLN A 26 -5.23 3.69 20.53
CA GLN A 26 -5.21 2.24 20.81
C GLN A 26 -5.70 1.93 22.23
N ARG A 27 -5.24 2.68 23.24
CA ARG A 27 -5.63 2.49 24.63
C ARG A 27 -7.13 2.72 24.83
N GLN A 28 -7.71 3.71 24.15
CA GLN A 28 -9.16 3.93 24.18
C GLN A 28 -9.94 2.72 23.63
N LEU A 29 -9.40 2.03 22.63
CA LEU A 29 -10.11 0.95 21.92
C LEU A 29 -9.88 -0.44 22.52
N THR A 30 -8.79 -0.63 23.27
CA THR A 30 -8.35 -1.96 23.73
C THR A 30 -8.23 -2.12 25.24
N SER A 31 -8.30 -1.03 26.02
CA SER A 31 -8.10 -1.11 27.46
C SER A 31 -9.40 -1.35 28.22
N ASP A 32 -9.32 -2.16 29.29
CA ASP A 32 -10.37 -2.29 30.32
C ASP A 32 -10.68 -0.96 31.03
N ARG A 33 -9.77 0.03 30.92
CA ARG A 33 -9.96 1.41 31.36
C ARG A 33 -9.73 2.33 30.17
N PRO A 34 -10.70 2.45 29.25
CA PRO A 34 -10.54 3.24 28.05
C PRO A 34 -10.31 4.71 28.44
N LEU A 35 -9.43 5.37 27.69
CA LEU A 35 -9.37 6.83 27.71
C LEU A 35 -10.75 7.38 27.33
N ALA A 36 -11.17 8.43 28.01
CA ALA A 36 -12.51 8.98 27.84
C ALA A 36 -12.74 9.56 26.46
N ARG A 37 -11.93 10.55 26.07
CA ARG A 37 -12.05 11.27 24.80
C ARG A 37 -10.89 12.23 24.53
N PHE A 38 -10.71 12.55 23.26
CA PHE A 38 -9.85 13.63 22.78
C PHE A 38 -10.61 14.96 22.75
N VAL A 39 -10.00 16.04 23.22
CA VAL A 39 -10.62 17.38 23.30
C VAL A 39 -9.70 18.46 22.74
N GLY A 40 -10.24 19.43 22.01
CA GLY A 40 -9.51 20.62 21.57
C GLY A 40 -8.51 20.38 20.43
N PHE A 41 -8.72 19.35 19.62
CA PHE A 41 -7.78 18.91 18.57
C PHE A 41 -8.10 19.56 17.21
N PRO A 42 -7.11 19.66 16.30
CA PRO A 42 -7.35 20.24 14.97
C PRO A 42 -8.39 19.45 14.17
N ARG A 43 -9.40 20.13 13.63
CA ARG A 43 -10.52 19.56 12.86
C ARG A 43 -10.11 18.50 11.84
N HIS A 44 -8.99 18.67 11.15
CA HIS A 44 -8.54 17.72 10.12
C HIS A 44 -8.19 16.32 10.66
N TRP A 45 -8.16 16.12 11.97
CA TRP A 45 -8.02 14.80 12.60
C TRP A 45 -9.33 14.03 12.69
N LEU A 46 -10.48 14.69 12.50
CA LEU A 46 -11.80 14.04 12.60
C LEU A 46 -11.94 12.77 11.76
N PRO A 47 -11.50 12.72 10.48
CA PRO A 47 -11.57 11.49 9.70
C PRO A 47 -10.85 10.32 10.38
N LEU A 48 -9.66 10.56 10.96
CA LEU A 48 -8.88 9.52 11.62
C LEU A 48 -9.62 9.01 12.86
N PHE A 49 -10.14 9.90 13.70
CA PHE A 49 -10.85 9.50 14.92
C PHE A 49 -12.13 8.73 14.59
N VAL A 50 -12.90 9.21 13.62
CA VAL A 50 -14.14 8.56 13.19
C VAL A 50 -13.86 7.19 12.53
N TRP A 51 -12.77 7.07 11.77
CA TRP A 51 -12.32 5.80 11.20
C TRP A 51 -11.83 4.82 12.27
N ALA A 52 -11.03 5.28 13.23
CA ALA A 52 -10.49 4.46 14.31
C ALA A 52 -11.54 4.12 15.38
N GLY A 53 -12.70 4.78 15.40
CA GLY A 53 -13.68 4.65 16.46
C GLY A 53 -13.28 5.34 17.77
N ALA A 54 -12.34 6.29 17.71
CA ALA A 54 -11.91 7.06 18.87
C ALA A 54 -12.99 8.07 19.27
N ALA A 55 -13.28 8.20 20.57
CA ALA A 55 -14.21 9.20 21.08
C ALA A 55 -13.52 10.57 21.19
N TRP A 56 -14.24 11.62 20.81
CA TRP A 56 -13.71 12.97 20.73
C TRP A 56 -14.81 14.01 20.99
N SER A 57 -14.42 15.25 21.32
CA SER A 57 -15.34 16.40 21.38
C SER A 57 -14.57 17.72 21.15
N GLU A 58 -15.27 18.76 20.69
CA GLU A 58 -14.73 20.13 20.56
C GLU A 58 -13.48 20.20 19.66
N SER A 59 -13.66 20.07 18.34
CA SER A 59 -12.54 20.32 17.43
C SER A 59 -12.24 21.82 17.32
N VAL A 60 -10.99 22.16 16.99
CA VAL A 60 -10.54 23.54 16.77
C VAL A 60 -10.07 23.74 15.34
N GLU A 61 -9.98 25.00 14.90
CA GLU A 61 -9.43 25.33 13.59
C GLU A 61 -7.96 24.87 13.50
N PRO A 62 -7.54 24.24 12.38
CA PRO A 62 -6.14 23.90 12.17
C PRO A 62 -5.23 25.13 12.24
N SER A 63 -4.08 25.02 12.91
CA SER A 63 -3.09 26.10 13.00
C SER A 63 -2.38 26.41 11.68
N SER A 64 -2.51 25.50 10.70
CA SER A 64 -1.93 25.62 9.36
C SER A 64 -2.96 25.19 8.32
N PHE A 65 -2.82 25.71 7.10
CA PHE A 65 -3.67 25.32 5.99
C PHE A 65 -3.47 23.84 5.62
N VAL A 66 -4.56 23.07 5.62
CA VAL A 66 -4.66 21.68 5.20
C VAL A 66 -5.60 21.63 3.98
N PRO A 67 -5.11 21.29 2.78
CA PRO A 67 -5.94 21.16 1.60
C PRO A 67 -7.18 20.31 1.84
N LEU A 68 -8.29 20.66 1.18
CA LEU A 68 -9.59 19.99 1.25
C LEU A 68 -10.36 20.17 2.58
N VAL A 69 -9.68 20.50 3.67
CA VAL A 69 -10.28 20.62 5.01
C VAL A 69 -10.30 22.06 5.52
N SER A 70 -9.21 22.82 5.32
CA SER A 70 -9.15 24.22 5.76
C SER A 70 -10.17 25.06 5.00
N GLY A 71 -11.14 25.60 5.73
CA GLY A 71 -12.31 26.31 5.20
C GLY A 71 -13.64 25.58 5.38
N ARG A 72 -13.64 24.30 5.79
CA ARG A 72 -14.86 23.56 6.15
C ARG A 72 -15.12 23.66 7.63
N GLY A 73 -16.37 23.89 8.03
CA GLY A 73 -16.87 23.78 9.39
C GLY A 73 -16.83 22.35 9.96
N GLU A 74 -17.08 22.19 11.27
CA GLU A 74 -17.09 20.86 11.92
C GLU A 74 -18.22 20.01 11.35
N ALA A 75 -19.42 20.57 11.27
CA ALA A 75 -20.59 19.91 10.71
C ALA A 75 -20.38 19.49 9.24
N GLU A 76 -19.85 20.38 8.40
CA GLU A 76 -19.57 20.08 6.98
C GLU A 76 -18.55 18.94 6.82
N LEU A 77 -17.51 18.92 7.66
CA LEU A 77 -16.53 17.83 7.61
C LEU A 77 -17.14 16.50 8.10
N LEU A 78 -18.01 16.51 9.09
CA LEU A 78 -18.72 15.32 9.54
C LEU A 78 -19.66 14.78 8.44
N GLU A 79 -20.35 15.65 7.70
CA GLU A 79 -21.15 15.24 6.54
C GLU A 79 -20.29 14.58 5.45
N ASP A 80 -19.08 15.11 5.18
CA ASP A 80 -18.14 14.48 4.26
C ASP A 80 -17.68 13.11 4.75
N ILE A 81 -17.39 12.99 6.04
CA ILE A 81 -16.98 11.74 6.69
C ILE A 81 -18.10 10.69 6.60
N ASP A 82 -19.34 11.06 6.88
CA ASP A 82 -20.48 10.15 6.81
C ASP A 82 -20.77 9.72 5.36
N ARG A 83 -20.66 10.65 4.39
CA ARG A 83 -20.72 10.29 2.96
C ARG A 83 -19.57 9.36 2.56
N ALA A 84 -18.36 9.61 3.04
CA ALA A 84 -17.22 8.74 2.75
C ALA A 84 -17.43 7.33 3.34
N ARG A 85 -17.93 7.25 4.57
CA ARG A 85 -18.30 5.99 5.23
C ARG A 85 -19.39 5.23 4.49
N ALA A 86 -20.48 5.89 4.13
CA ALA A 86 -21.58 5.28 3.38
C ALA A 86 -21.16 4.70 2.02
N ASN A 87 -20.10 5.27 1.42
CA ASN A 87 -19.55 4.84 0.14
C ASN A 87 -18.32 3.92 0.26
N GLY A 88 -17.96 3.44 1.46
CA GLY A 88 -16.78 2.58 1.66
C GLY A 88 -15.44 3.28 1.36
N ASN A 89 -15.40 4.61 1.48
CA ASN A 89 -14.23 5.44 1.18
C ASN A 89 -13.67 6.17 2.42
N LEU A 90 -14.14 5.83 3.63
CA LEU A 90 -13.67 6.51 4.85
C LEU A 90 -12.16 6.36 5.02
N ARG A 91 -11.60 5.17 4.81
CA ARG A 91 -10.16 4.95 4.86
C ARG A 91 -9.40 5.81 3.83
N LEU A 92 -9.96 5.96 2.63
CA LEU A 92 -9.37 6.80 1.60
C LEU A 92 -9.35 8.29 2.00
N LEU A 93 -10.43 8.78 2.62
CA LEU A 93 -10.48 10.14 3.15
C LEU A 93 -9.39 10.36 4.22
N VAL A 94 -9.21 9.40 5.14
CA VAL A 94 -8.15 9.45 6.15
C VAL A 94 -6.77 9.56 5.51
N GLU A 95 -6.48 8.74 4.51
CA GLU A 95 -5.18 8.75 3.82
C GLU A 95 -4.92 10.06 3.06
N ILE A 96 -5.95 10.64 2.45
CA ILE A 96 -5.85 11.93 1.76
C ILE A 96 -5.49 13.04 2.75
N VAL A 97 -6.20 13.11 3.87
CA VAL A 97 -5.96 14.15 4.88
C VAL A 97 -4.63 13.94 5.61
N ALA A 98 -4.30 12.69 5.94
CA ALA A 98 -3.00 12.34 6.53
C ALA A 98 -1.83 12.68 5.59
N SER A 99 -2.00 12.60 4.27
CA SER A 99 -0.95 12.97 3.32
C SER A 99 -0.64 14.47 3.29
N ALA A 100 -1.49 15.30 3.90
CA ALA A 100 -1.29 16.74 4.00
C ALA A 100 -0.65 17.20 5.32
N GLU A 101 -0.49 16.32 6.32
CA GLU A 101 0.03 16.69 7.65
C GLU A 101 0.89 15.56 8.24
N VAL A 102 2.12 15.89 8.64
CA VAL A 102 3.15 14.91 9.01
C VAL A 102 2.78 14.13 10.27
N VAL A 103 2.25 14.79 11.30
CA VAL A 103 1.91 14.14 12.56
C VAL A 103 0.76 13.13 12.39
N LEU A 104 -0.24 13.48 11.59
CA LEU A 104 -1.40 12.65 11.29
C LEU A 104 -0.99 11.44 10.45
N CYS A 105 -0.13 11.65 9.46
CA CYS A 105 0.57 10.60 8.71
C CYS A 105 1.28 9.62 9.64
N GLU A 106 2.16 10.12 10.51
CA GLU A 106 2.93 9.32 11.47
C GLU A 106 2.01 8.57 12.46
N THR A 107 0.92 9.21 12.89
CA THR A 107 -0.09 8.61 13.76
C THR A 107 -0.80 7.46 13.06
N LEU A 108 -1.25 7.67 11.82
CA LEU A 108 -1.91 6.65 11.00
C LEU A 108 -1.01 5.43 10.78
N GLN A 109 0.25 5.65 10.41
CA GLN A 109 1.21 4.56 10.20
C GLN A 109 1.41 3.72 11.46
N ARG A 110 1.44 4.33 12.65
CA ARG A 110 1.58 3.61 13.92
C ARG A 110 0.32 2.86 14.33
N ILE A 111 -0.84 3.41 14.01
CA ILE A 111 -2.11 2.71 14.16
C ILE A 111 -2.12 1.47 13.28
N ASP A 112 -1.81 1.60 11.99
CA ASP A 112 -1.71 0.48 11.05
C ASP A 112 -0.61 -0.53 11.44
N ALA A 113 0.45 -0.05 12.10
CA ALA A 113 1.54 -0.89 12.59
C ALA A 113 1.08 -1.85 13.71
N SER A 114 0.06 -1.44 14.48
CA SER A 114 -0.40 -2.14 15.67
C SER A 114 -1.35 -3.28 15.36
N THR A 115 -1.16 -4.41 16.04
CA THR A 115 -1.88 -5.66 15.82
C THR A 115 -3.31 -5.67 16.39
N GLY A 116 -3.73 -4.59 17.08
CA GLY A 116 -4.98 -4.54 17.84
C GLY A 116 -6.17 -3.90 17.12
N LEU A 117 -5.95 -3.23 15.97
CA LEU A 117 -6.99 -2.45 15.26
C LEU A 117 -7.43 -3.13 13.95
N ASN A 118 -7.39 -4.46 13.94
CA ASN A 118 -7.76 -5.31 12.81
C ASN A 118 -9.28 -5.37 12.60
N ALA A 119 -9.97 -4.29 12.19
CA ALA A 119 -11.41 -4.43 11.86
C ALA A 119 -12.08 -3.33 11.01
N PHE A 120 -11.39 -2.49 10.23
CA PHE A 120 -12.09 -1.37 9.55
C PHE A 120 -12.22 -1.46 8.03
N SER A 121 -11.62 -2.45 7.37
CA SER A 121 -11.85 -2.68 5.95
C SER A 121 -12.92 -3.75 5.80
N SER A 122 -14.09 -3.40 5.25
CA SER A 122 -15.09 -4.39 4.86
C SER A 122 -14.45 -5.40 3.90
N PRO A 123 -14.67 -6.72 4.03
CA PRO A 123 -14.12 -7.72 3.13
C PRO A 123 -14.53 -7.54 1.66
N ASP A 124 -15.57 -6.73 1.38
CA ASP A 124 -16.08 -6.51 0.04
C ASP A 124 -15.56 -5.21 -0.62
N GLU A 125 -14.82 -4.37 0.10
CA GLU A 125 -14.35 -3.09 -0.43
C GLU A 125 -13.08 -3.23 -1.30
N ASP A 126 -13.02 -2.52 -2.43
CA ASP A 126 -11.81 -2.42 -3.24
C ASP A 126 -10.69 -1.69 -2.47
N ILE A 127 -9.47 -2.22 -2.51
CA ILE A 127 -8.33 -1.63 -1.80
C ILE A 127 -7.63 -0.65 -2.73
N ARG A 128 -8.04 0.62 -2.69
CA ARG A 128 -7.43 1.68 -3.50
C ARG A 128 -6.10 2.14 -2.90
N LEU A 129 -5.07 2.13 -3.73
CA LEU A 129 -3.69 2.48 -3.36
C LEU A 129 -3.34 3.89 -3.85
N THR A 130 -3.80 4.91 -3.14
CA THR A 130 -3.73 6.31 -3.59
C THR A 130 -2.47 7.03 -3.15
N CYS A 131 -1.84 6.60 -2.07
CA CYS A 131 -0.58 7.16 -1.59
C CYS A 131 0.30 6.07 -0.96
N TRP A 132 1.50 6.45 -0.52
CA TRP A 132 2.42 5.50 0.13
C TRP A 132 1.85 4.90 1.43
N HIS A 133 0.98 5.63 2.14
CA HIS A 133 0.29 5.13 3.34
C HIS A 133 -0.68 3.99 3.02
N SER A 134 -1.18 3.88 1.79
CA SER A 134 -2.05 2.76 1.44
C SER A 134 -1.32 1.40 1.55
N TYR A 135 0.02 1.39 1.48
CA TYR A 135 0.83 0.19 1.67
C TYR A 135 1.08 -0.19 3.14
N SER A 136 0.84 0.73 4.09
CA SER A 136 0.93 0.40 5.52
C SER A 136 -0.32 -0.29 6.04
N ARG A 137 -1.43 -0.26 5.28
CA ARG A 137 -2.71 -0.86 5.68
C ARG A 137 -2.54 -2.28 6.24
N PRO A 138 -3.23 -2.64 7.33
CA PRO A 138 -3.10 -3.95 7.97
C PRO A 138 -3.27 -5.12 7.00
N GLU A 139 -4.22 -5.03 6.08
CA GLU A 139 -4.51 -6.08 5.10
C GLU A 139 -3.39 -6.27 4.06
N ILE A 140 -2.68 -5.20 3.68
CA ILE A 140 -1.50 -5.28 2.81
C ILE A 140 -0.32 -5.89 3.59
N ARG A 141 -0.15 -5.52 4.86
CA ARG A 141 0.91 -6.08 5.72
C ARG A 141 0.69 -7.57 6.03
N ALA A 142 -0.57 -8.00 6.14
CA ALA A 142 -0.92 -9.41 6.28
C ALA A 142 -0.46 -10.20 5.04
N LEU A 143 -0.73 -9.68 3.84
CA LEU A 143 -0.22 -10.27 2.60
C LEU A 143 1.32 -10.26 2.56
N ASP A 144 1.97 -9.18 2.99
CA ASP A 144 3.45 -9.09 3.06
C ASP A 144 4.05 -10.16 3.98
N THR A 145 3.33 -10.55 5.03
CA THR A 145 3.73 -11.62 5.94
C THR A 145 3.67 -12.97 5.23
N LEU A 146 2.57 -13.26 4.54
CA LEU A 146 2.43 -14.48 3.73
C LEU A 146 3.49 -14.57 2.62
N LEU A 147 3.86 -13.45 2.01
CA LEU A 147 4.92 -13.40 1.00
C LEU A 147 6.30 -13.77 1.56
N ARG A 148 6.59 -13.47 2.84
CA ARG A 148 7.85 -13.86 3.50
C ARG A 148 7.89 -15.34 3.86
N GLU A 149 6.73 -15.95 4.00
CA GLU A 149 6.58 -17.38 4.29
C GLU A 149 6.58 -18.24 3.02
N TYR A 150 6.58 -17.61 1.85
CA TYR A 150 6.64 -18.30 0.57
C TYR A 150 7.83 -19.27 0.50
N ARG A 151 7.59 -20.43 -0.11
CA ARG A 151 8.61 -21.44 -0.40
C ARG A 151 8.55 -21.78 -1.87
N GLN A 152 9.72 -21.79 -2.48
CA GLN A 152 9.95 -22.26 -3.84
C GLN A 152 9.31 -23.63 -4.05
N GLN A 153 8.57 -23.81 -5.14
CA GLN A 153 7.95 -25.10 -5.49
C GLN A 153 8.66 -25.79 -6.66
N HIS A 154 9.41 -25.02 -7.45
CA HIS A 154 10.10 -25.51 -8.66
C HIS A 154 11.51 -24.95 -8.74
N ASP A 155 12.39 -25.61 -9.48
CA ASP A 155 13.77 -25.16 -9.68
C ASP A 155 13.89 -23.89 -10.53
N ASP A 156 12.88 -23.58 -11.35
CA ASP A 156 12.89 -22.45 -12.28
C ASP A 156 11.78 -21.43 -11.96
N VAL A 157 12.01 -20.15 -12.28
CA VAL A 157 11.05 -19.06 -12.05
C VAL A 157 10.76 -18.25 -13.31
N LEU A 158 9.49 -17.87 -13.48
CA LEU A 158 9.01 -17.00 -14.55
C LEU A 158 8.35 -15.75 -13.96
N PHE A 159 8.89 -14.57 -14.29
CA PHE A 159 8.33 -13.29 -13.89
C PHE A 159 7.45 -12.70 -15.01
N ILE A 160 6.20 -12.38 -14.68
CA ILE A 160 5.21 -11.80 -15.62
C ILE A 160 4.54 -10.55 -15.04
N PRO A 161 4.07 -9.61 -15.89
CA PRO A 161 3.45 -8.39 -15.39
C PRO A 161 2.03 -8.66 -14.90
N CYS A 162 1.58 -7.86 -13.92
CA CYS A 162 0.19 -7.89 -13.49
C CYS A 162 -0.80 -7.58 -14.63
N SER A 163 -2.02 -8.08 -14.49
CA SER A 163 -3.16 -7.73 -15.35
C SER A 163 -4.35 -7.25 -14.52
N ARG A 164 -5.30 -6.58 -15.17
CA ARG A 164 -6.51 -6.06 -14.50
C ARG A 164 -7.38 -7.20 -13.94
N SER A 165 -7.58 -8.25 -14.75
CA SER A 165 -8.44 -9.40 -14.41
C SER A 165 -7.76 -10.31 -13.40
N ARG A 166 -8.44 -10.54 -12.27
CA ARG A 166 -7.95 -11.34 -11.14
C ARG A 166 -9.04 -12.30 -10.65
N PRO A 167 -8.69 -13.53 -10.20
CA PRO A 167 -7.33 -14.08 -10.08
C PRO A 167 -6.65 -14.21 -11.46
N TYR A 168 -5.33 -14.14 -11.51
CA TYR A 168 -4.66 -13.98 -12.81
C TYR A 168 -4.77 -15.19 -13.74
N THR A 169 -5.22 -16.34 -13.24
CA THR A 169 -5.52 -17.55 -14.03
C THR A 169 -6.58 -17.32 -15.10
N ILE A 170 -7.55 -16.44 -14.86
CA ILE A 170 -8.62 -16.15 -15.85
C ILE A 170 -8.22 -15.04 -16.84
N SER A 171 -7.08 -14.38 -16.62
CA SER A 171 -6.64 -13.25 -17.43
C SER A 171 -6.22 -13.66 -18.84
N GLN A 172 -6.82 -13.03 -19.86
CA GLN A 172 -6.40 -13.22 -21.25
C GLN A 172 -4.93 -12.83 -21.47
N SER A 173 -4.45 -11.77 -20.79
CA SER A 173 -3.06 -11.34 -20.87
C SER A 173 -2.11 -12.41 -20.33
N HIS A 174 -2.45 -13.05 -19.20
CA HIS A 174 -1.60 -14.11 -18.64
C HIS A 174 -1.62 -15.35 -19.52
N ARG A 175 -2.79 -15.76 -20.04
CA ARG A 175 -2.87 -16.84 -21.05
C ARG A 175 -1.94 -16.57 -22.24
N ARG A 176 -1.88 -15.32 -22.72
CA ARG A 176 -0.96 -14.90 -23.77
C ARG A 176 0.51 -14.97 -23.35
N PHE A 177 0.87 -14.48 -22.16
CA PHE A 177 2.26 -14.57 -21.67
C PHE A 177 2.74 -16.01 -21.52
N LEU A 178 1.89 -16.90 -21.00
CA LEU A 178 2.22 -18.32 -20.88
C LEU A 178 2.33 -19.00 -22.25
N ALA A 179 1.53 -18.59 -23.24
CA ALA A 179 1.70 -19.06 -24.61
C ALA A 179 3.04 -18.60 -25.23
N ILE A 180 3.45 -17.35 -24.96
CA ILE A 180 4.77 -16.84 -25.38
C ILE A 180 5.91 -17.63 -24.72
N ALA A 181 5.80 -17.93 -23.43
CA ALA A 181 6.77 -18.75 -22.71
C ALA A 181 6.91 -20.14 -23.34
N ARG A 182 5.78 -20.82 -23.63
CA ARG A 182 5.77 -22.13 -24.30
C ARG A 182 6.38 -22.08 -25.70
N ALA A 183 6.06 -21.05 -26.48
CA ALA A 183 6.64 -20.86 -27.81
C ALA A 183 8.16 -20.63 -27.77
N ALA A 184 8.69 -20.14 -26.65
CA ALA A 184 10.12 -20.01 -26.39
C ALA A 184 10.77 -21.30 -25.83
N GLY A 185 10.04 -22.41 -25.79
CA GLY A 185 10.53 -23.70 -25.30
C GLY A 185 10.49 -23.88 -23.78
N LEU A 186 9.84 -22.97 -23.04
CA LEU A 186 9.68 -23.11 -21.60
C LEU A 186 8.49 -24.02 -21.27
N ALA A 187 8.51 -24.61 -20.07
CA ALA A 187 7.39 -25.37 -19.50
C ALA A 187 6.84 -24.64 -18.26
N PRO A 188 5.97 -23.61 -18.41
CA PRO A 188 5.50 -22.80 -17.29
C PRO A 188 4.79 -23.57 -16.18
N ASP A 189 4.25 -24.76 -16.50
CA ASP A 189 3.64 -25.70 -15.55
C ASP A 189 4.66 -26.36 -14.60
N ARG A 190 5.96 -26.24 -14.88
CA ARG A 190 7.08 -26.74 -14.06
C ARG A 190 7.94 -25.60 -13.50
N MET A 191 7.38 -24.40 -13.43
CA MET A 191 8.07 -23.20 -12.96
C MET A 191 7.25 -22.51 -11.89
N ASP A 192 7.93 -21.84 -10.95
CA ASP A 192 7.28 -20.86 -10.11
C ASP A 192 6.92 -19.63 -10.95
N ILE A 193 5.64 -19.25 -10.97
CA ILE A 193 5.19 -18.06 -11.69
C ILE A 193 4.97 -16.94 -10.68
N ILE A 194 5.72 -15.84 -10.82
CA ILE A 194 5.62 -14.66 -9.95
C ILE A 194 5.13 -13.48 -10.77
N VAL A 195 4.06 -12.86 -10.30
CA VAL A 195 3.47 -11.66 -10.92
C VAL A 195 3.98 -10.42 -10.21
N ILE A 196 4.63 -9.51 -10.92
CA ILE A 196 5.00 -8.22 -10.34
C ILE A 196 3.81 -7.25 -10.43
N THR A 197 3.33 -6.81 -9.27
CA THR A 197 2.16 -5.93 -9.09
C THR A 197 2.55 -4.62 -8.40
N SER A 198 1.60 -3.72 -8.12
CA SER A 198 1.85 -2.57 -7.24
C SER A 198 1.95 -2.96 -5.76
N ILE A 199 1.31 -4.06 -5.34
CA ILE A 199 1.30 -4.54 -3.95
C ILE A 199 2.43 -5.51 -3.62
N GLY A 200 3.14 -6.05 -4.62
CA GLY A 200 4.26 -6.96 -4.41
C GLY A 200 4.54 -7.93 -5.55
N PRO A 201 5.62 -8.72 -5.43
CA PRO A 201 5.84 -9.92 -6.24
C PRO A 201 4.94 -11.06 -5.74
N ILE A 202 3.86 -11.36 -6.47
CA ILE A 202 2.82 -12.30 -6.03
C ILE A 202 3.04 -13.68 -6.70
N PRO A 203 3.46 -14.71 -5.95
CA PRO A 203 3.59 -16.07 -6.48
C PRO A 203 2.22 -16.66 -6.84
N GLN A 204 2.21 -17.62 -7.75
CA GLN A 204 1.00 -18.24 -8.28
C GLN A 204 0.06 -18.80 -7.21
N SER A 205 0.62 -19.37 -6.13
CA SER A 205 -0.14 -19.90 -5.00
C SER A 205 -1.01 -18.85 -4.29
N LEU A 206 -0.69 -17.56 -4.41
CA LEU A 206 -1.41 -16.46 -3.78
C LEU A 206 -2.32 -15.68 -4.73
N TRP A 207 -2.46 -16.07 -6.00
CA TRP A 207 -3.27 -15.32 -6.98
C TRP A 207 -4.75 -15.22 -6.64
N SER A 208 -5.27 -16.19 -5.88
CA SER A 208 -6.67 -16.22 -5.42
C SER A 208 -6.86 -15.55 -4.07
N HIS A 209 -5.79 -15.04 -3.45
CA HIS A 209 -5.86 -14.33 -2.17
C HIS A 209 -6.77 -13.11 -2.29
N ASP A 210 -7.59 -12.87 -1.28
CA ASP A 210 -8.63 -11.84 -1.28
C ASP A 210 -8.07 -10.44 -1.61
N ILE A 211 -6.99 -10.05 -0.92
CA ILE A 211 -6.27 -8.78 -1.16
C ILE A 211 -5.74 -8.66 -2.58
N VAL A 212 -5.24 -9.75 -3.16
CA VAL A 212 -4.76 -9.76 -4.54
C VAL A 212 -5.92 -9.50 -5.49
N ARG A 213 -7.11 -10.06 -5.22
CA ARG A 213 -8.30 -9.85 -6.06
C ARG A 213 -8.87 -8.44 -5.95
N ARG A 214 -8.80 -7.82 -4.76
CA ARG A 214 -9.48 -6.55 -4.42
C ARG A 214 -8.65 -5.29 -4.63
N TYR A 215 -7.32 -5.36 -4.71
CA TYR A 215 -6.53 -4.11 -4.82
C TYR A 215 -6.85 -3.35 -6.11
N ASP A 216 -6.96 -2.04 -6.09
CA ASP A 216 -7.00 -1.25 -7.33
C ASP A 216 -5.59 -0.76 -7.66
N THR A 217 -5.33 -0.51 -8.95
CA THR A 217 -4.00 -0.08 -9.41
C THR A 217 -3.56 1.18 -8.67
N GLY A 218 -2.32 1.16 -8.16
CA GLY A 218 -1.80 2.20 -7.30
C GLY A 218 -0.62 2.97 -7.86
N VAL A 219 -0.22 4.00 -7.10
CA VAL A 219 1.08 4.66 -7.29
C VAL A 219 2.17 3.61 -7.15
N ARG A 220 2.98 3.42 -8.20
CA ARG A 220 4.02 2.38 -8.23
C ARG A 220 5.15 2.78 -7.30
N ASP A 221 5.34 2.02 -6.23
CA ASP A 221 6.49 2.16 -5.34
C ASP A 221 7.54 1.09 -5.68
N ILE A 222 8.48 1.46 -6.56
CA ILE A 222 9.55 0.58 -7.03
C ILE A 222 10.50 0.20 -5.88
N TYR A 223 10.72 1.09 -4.90
CA TYR A 223 11.60 0.80 -3.77
C TYR A 223 10.99 -0.24 -2.84
N ARG A 224 9.69 -0.10 -2.53
CA ARG A 224 8.96 -1.12 -1.78
C ARG A 224 8.98 -2.46 -2.50
N LEU A 225 8.74 -2.47 -3.81
CA LEU A 225 8.80 -3.70 -4.61
C LEU A 225 10.18 -4.37 -4.56
N LEU A 226 11.26 -3.60 -4.61
CA LEU A 226 12.62 -4.12 -4.46
C LEU A 226 12.82 -4.76 -3.08
N VAL A 227 12.36 -4.12 -2.01
CA VAL A 227 12.44 -4.68 -0.64
C VAL A 227 11.67 -5.98 -0.53
N GLN A 228 10.44 -6.04 -1.07
CA GLN A 228 9.64 -7.26 -1.05
C GLN A 228 10.24 -8.37 -1.90
N LEU A 229 10.79 -8.04 -3.08
CA LEU A 229 11.43 -9.01 -3.95
C LEU A 229 12.67 -9.61 -3.30
N ARG A 230 13.51 -8.80 -2.64
CA ARG A 230 14.63 -9.27 -1.84
C ARG A 230 14.18 -10.20 -0.71
N ALA A 231 13.09 -9.86 -0.03
CA ALA A 231 12.55 -10.67 1.05
C ALA A 231 12.04 -12.02 0.54
N LEU A 232 11.28 -12.02 -0.57
CA LEU A 232 10.74 -13.23 -1.18
C LEU A 232 11.86 -14.16 -1.67
N LEU A 233 12.92 -13.61 -2.27
CA LEU A 233 13.98 -14.40 -2.89
C LEU A 233 15.09 -14.84 -1.94
N ARG A 234 15.16 -14.29 -0.72
CA ARG A 234 16.24 -14.54 0.25
C ARG A 234 16.57 -16.02 0.43
N ASP A 235 15.53 -16.84 0.59
CA ASP A 235 15.63 -18.27 0.89
C ASP A 235 15.35 -19.15 -0.34
N THR A 236 15.22 -18.55 -1.52
CA THR A 236 15.03 -19.27 -2.79
C THR A 236 16.37 -19.52 -3.47
N ARG A 237 16.45 -20.60 -4.24
CA ARG A 237 17.63 -21.01 -5.01
C ARG A 237 17.17 -21.51 -6.39
N TYR A 238 16.67 -20.58 -7.19
CA TYR A 238 16.30 -20.88 -8.57
C TYR A 238 17.54 -21.20 -9.42
N GLN A 239 17.44 -22.23 -10.26
CA GLN A 239 18.46 -22.60 -11.25
C GLN A 239 18.36 -21.72 -12.49
N GLN A 240 17.13 -21.38 -12.92
CA GLN A 240 16.89 -20.45 -14.01
C GLN A 240 15.83 -19.41 -13.66
N ALA A 241 16.02 -18.19 -14.15
CA ALA A 241 15.08 -17.09 -14.01
C ALA A 241 14.74 -16.50 -15.39
N TRP A 242 13.46 -16.26 -15.63
CA TRP A 242 12.96 -15.77 -16.91
C TRP A 242 12.13 -14.48 -16.76
N ASP A 243 12.46 -13.47 -17.55
CA ASP A 243 11.79 -12.16 -17.59
C ASP A 243 10.85 -12.03 -18.80
N LEU A 244 9.54 -11.95 -18.53
CA LEU A 244 8.49 -11.60 -19.50
C LEU A 244 7.87 -10.22 -19.25
N MET A 245 8.52 -9.39 -18.43
CA MET A 245 8.06 -8.05 -18.10
C MET A 245 8.16 -7.11 -19.30
N THR A 246 7.07 -6.38 -19.55
CA THR A 246 7.01 -5.35 -20.60
C THR A 246 7.34 -3.96 -20.07
N PHE A 247 7.24 -3.73 -18.77
CA PHE A 247 7.55 -2.44 -18.13
C PHE A 247 8.98 -2.44 -17.60
N VAL A 248 9.83 -1.59 -18.18
CA VAL A 248 11.28 -1.63 -17.95
C VAL A 248 11.68 -1.49 -16.47
N PRO A 249 11.08 -0.59 -15.67
CA PRO A 249 11.44 -0.51 -14.25
C PRO A 249 11.23 -1.81 -13.46
N TYR A 250 10.30 -2.67 -13.90
CA TYR A 250 10.15 -3.99 -13.27
C TYR A 250 11.21 -4.99 -13.74
N SER A 251 11.64 -4.93 -15.01
CA SER A 251 12.83 -5.69 -15.46
C SER A 251 14.10 -5.22 -14.74
N ASP A 252 14.22 -3.93 -14.44
CA ASP A 252 15.37 -3.37 -13.73
C ASP A 252 15.45 -3.91 -12.29
N LEU A 253 14.30 -4.14 -11.63
CA LEU A 253 14.25 -4.81 -10.33
C LEU A 253 14.88 -6.21 -10.39
N LEU A 254 14.56 -7.01 -11.42
CA LEU A 254 15.14 -8.35 -11.60
C LEU A 254 16.65 -8.26 -11.83
N SER A 255 17.09 -7.27 -12.61
CA SER A 255 18.52 -7.02 -12.85
C SER A 255 19.27 -6.63 -11.58
N ILE A 256 18.63 -5.86 -10.68
CA ILE A 256 19.23 -5.47 -9.40
C ILE A 256 19.39 -6.71 -8.51
N VAL A 257 18.34 -7.50 -8.31
CA VAL A 257 18.43 -8.68 -7.43
C VAL A 257 19.31 -9.80 -8.00
N GLN A 258 19.44 -9.87 -9.34
CA GLN A 258 20.45 -10.71 -10.00
C GLN A 258 21.88 -10.28 -9.62
N ARG A 259 22.20 -8.97 -9.71
CA ARG A 259 23.52 -8.45 -9.31
C ARG A 259 23.82 -8.67 -7.82
N GLU A 260 22.79 -8.74 -7.00
CA GLU A 260 22.88 -9.05 -5.57
C GLU A 260 23.04 -10.56 -5.29
N GLY A 261 23.00 -11.41 -6.32
CA GLY A 261 23.12 -12.86 -6.19
C GLY A 261 21.87 -13.56 -5.66
N LEU A 262 20.71 -12.90 -5.67
CA LEU A 262 19.43 -13.48 -5.24
C LEU A 262 18.69 -14.22 -6.37
N LEU A 263 19.10 -14.00 -7.62
CA LEU A 263 18.66 -14.76 -8.78
C LEU A 263 19.87 -15.24 -9.59
N PRO A 264 19.74 -16.35 -10.33
CA PRO A 264 20.70 -16.72 -11.37
C PRO A 264 20.62 -15.71 -12.54
N ASP A 265 21.29 -16.02 -13.65
CA ASP A 265 21.19 -15.20 -14.85
C ASP A 265 19.74 -15.11 -15.35
N VAL A 266 19.23 -13.87 -15.48
CA VAL A 266 17.84 -13.60 -15.86
C VAL A 266 17.73 -13.57 -17.37
N LYS A 267 17.21 -14.65 -17.95
CA LYS A 267 17.00 -14.79 -19.39
C LYS A 267 15.74 -14.06 -19.82
N ARG A 268 15.79 -13.41 -20.98
CA ARG A 268 14.66 -12.64 -21.53
C ARG A 268 14.11 -13.30 -22.78
N ILE A 269 12.77 -13.26 -22.93
CA ILE A 269 12.12 -13.70 -24.17
C ILE A 269 11.95 -12.49 -25.12
N GLU A 270 12.57 -12.56 -26.29
CA GLU A 270 12.78 -11.42 -27.22
C GLU A 270 11.51 -10.82 -27.83
N ASN A 271 10.35 -11.45 -27.69
CA ASN A 271 9.09 -11.03 -28.34
C ASN A 271 8.18 -10.12 -27.49
N THR A 272 8.71 -9.40 -26.50
CA THR A 272 7.93 -8.52 -25.62
C THR A 272 8.17 -7.04 -25.89
N ARG A 273 7.13 -6.31 -26.35
CA ARG A 273 7.22 -4.85 -26.60
C ARG A 273 7.46 -4.11 -25.27
N ARG A 274 8.62 -3.45 -25.15
CA ARG A 274 8.98 -2.66 -23.96
C ARG A 274 8.18 -1.35 -23.86
N ARG A 275 7.82 -0.99 -22.65
CA ARG A 275 7.24 0.30 -22.27
C ARG A 275 8.15 0.94 -21.23
N ASN A 276 8.68 2.11 -21.55
CA ASN A 276 9.42 2.95 -20.61
C ASN A 276 8.46 3.85 -19.82
N ILE A 277 8.93 4.42 -18.71
CA ILE A 277 8.26 5.56 -18.10
C ILE A 277 8.28 6.68 -19.15
N PRO A 278 7.15 7.33 -19.46
CA PRO A 278 7.15 8.52 -20.28
C PRO A 278 8.13 9.54 -19.67
N ALA A 279 9.22 9.82 -20.36
CA ALA A 279 10.08 10.91 -19.97
C ALA A 279 9.31 12.20 -20.24
N TYR A 280 8.85 12.87 -19.19
CA TYR A 280 8.36 14.24 -19.30
C TYR A 280 9.55 15.09 -19.72
N ARG A 281 9.68 15.34 -21.02
CA ARG A 281 10.63 16.33 -21.51
C ARG A 281 10.12 17.67 -20.99
N ALA A 282 10.95 18.36 -20.21
CA ALA A 282 10.68 19.75 -19.87
C ALA A 282 10.36 20.49 -21.17
N PRO A 283 9.31 21.34 -21.21
CA PRO A 283 9.03 22.15 -22.38
C PRO A 283 10.33 22.87 -22.73
N SER A 284 10.81 22.69 -23.97
CA SER A 284 12.01 23.37 -24.44
C SER A 284 11.80 24.85 -24.20
N SER A 285 12.62 25.46 -23.35
CA SER A 285 12.59 26.88 -23.05
C SER A 285 13.10 27.65 -24.27
N SER A 286 12.31 27.67 -25.35
CA SER A 286 12.43 28.67 -26.39
C SER A 286 11.70 29.92 -25.94
N VAL A 287 12.16 30.51 -24.83
CA VAL A 287 11.95 31.94 -24.61
C VAL A 287 12.94 32.61 -25.54
N ARG A 288 12.46 33.03 -26.72
CA ARG A 288 13.24 33.92 -27.57
C ARG A 288 13.42 35.24 -26.80
N PRO A 289 14.62 35.83 -26.80
CA PRO A 289 14.88 37.13 -26.19
C PRO A 289 14.03 38.23 -26.85
#